data_AF-A0A1G1H577-F1
#
_entry.id   AF-A0A1G1H577-F1
#
_cell.length_a   1.000
_cell.length_b   1.000
_cell.length_c   1.000
_cell.angle_alpha   90.00
_cell.angle_beta   90.00
_cell.angle_gamma   90.00
#
_symmetry.space_group_name_H-M   'P 1'
#
loop_
_entity.id
_entity.type
_entity.pdbx_description
1 polymer ?
#
loop_
_entity_poly.entity_id
_entity_poly.type
_entity_poly.pdbx_seq_one_letter_code
_entity_poly.pdbx_strand_id
1 'polypeptide(L)'
;MTPSPLAAFILTCSLLLLLPGAGGWTKELLPVEPDLATRIDEHYDHEARLFLMLYSLHGDGHVDYVTGRLVQEYSRSSFGNPVYQTEAYPLFYWWNHTMFNDPEQDGVNGNERVYQENMEFDISRYKPCAFNGQPC
;
A
#
# COMPACT_ATOMS: atom_id res chain seq x y z
N MET A 1 -33.99 41.90 -35.79
CA MET A 1 -34.53 40.67 -35.17
C MET A 1 -33.74 40.44 -33.89
N THR A 2 -34.31 40.79 -32.76
CA THR A 2 -33.68 40.61 -31.44
C THR A 2 -33.87 39.16 -31.00
N PRO A 3 -32.80 38.44 -30.59
CA PRO A 3 -32.94 37.08 -30.11
C PRO A 3 -33.77 37.08 -28.81
N SER A 4 -34.70 36.13 -28.69
CA SER A 4 -35.58 36.04 -27.52
C SER A 4 -34.78 35.67 -26.26
N PRO A 5 -35.07 36.27 -25.09
CA PRO A 5 -34.35 36.01 -23.85
C PRO A 5 -34.49 34.56 -23.37
N LEU A 6 -35.53 33.85 -23.82
CA LEU A 6 -35.78 32.44 -23.53
C LEU A 6 -34.79 31.50 -24.23
N ALA A 7 -34.38 31.83 -25.46
CA ALA A 7 -33.42 31.01 -26.21
C ALA A 7 -32.01 31.10 -25.60
N ALA A 8 -31.65 32.25 -25.04
CA ALA A 8 -30.37 32.45 -24.36
C ALA A 8 -30.28 31.64 -23.04
N PHE A 9 -31.39 31.50 -22.32
CA PHE A 9 -31.46 30.77 -21.06
C PHE A 9 -31.35 29.25 -21.22
N ILE A 10 -31.90 28.70 -22.31
CA ILE A 10 -31.84 27.27 -22.59
C ILE A 10 -30.42 26.85 -22.99
N LEU A 11 -29.72 27.70 -23.76
CA LEU A 11 -28.34 27.43 -24.15
C LEU A 11 -27.36 27.45 -22.96
N THR A 12 -27.56 28.35 -21.99
CA THR A 12 -26.69 28.45 -20.81
C THR A 12 -26.89 27.30 -19.83
N CYS A 13 -28.12 26.80 -19.64
CA CYS A 13 -28.37 25.60 -18.84
C CYS A 13 -27.80 24.31 -19.47
N SER A 14 -27.80 24.22 -20.80
CA SER A 14 -27.29 23.05 -21.53
C SER A 14 -25.76 22.92 -21.45
N LEU A 15 -25.05 24.03 -21.33
CA LEU A 15 -23.59 24.06 -21.27
C LEU A 15 -23.03 23.72 -19.87
N LEU A 16 -23.82 23.90 -18.82
CA LEU A 16 -23.45 23.55 -17.43
C LEU A 16 -23.52 22.04 -17.13
N LEU A 17 -24.26 21.27 -17.94
CA LEU A 17 -24.37 19.81 -17.82
C LEU A 17 -23.23 19.05 -18.53
N LEU A 18 -22.37 19.77 -19.25
CA LEU A 18 -21.21 19.21 -19.96
C LEU A 18 -19.89 19.41 -19.21
N LEU A 19 -19.91 19.96 -17.99
CA LEU A 19 -18.75 19.84 -17.14
C LEU A 19 -18.62 18.36 -16.76
N PRO A 20 -17.54 17.66 -17.16
CA PRO A 20 -17.22 16.41 -16.49
C PRO A 20 -17.07 16.83 -15.03
N GLY A 21 -17.91 16.26 -14.16
CA GLY A 21 -17.66 16.31 -12.74
C GLY A 21 -16.23 15.84 -12.58
N ALA A 22 -15.33 16.79 -12.31
CA ALA A 22 -14.08 16.48 -11.66
C ALA A 22 -14.53 15.92 -10.32
N GLY A 23 -14.86 14.63 -10.32
CA GLY A 23 -14.80 13.82 -9.12
C GLY A 23 -13.38 14.02 -8.67
N GLY A 24 -13.19 14.98 -7.76
CA GLY A 24 -12.05 14.98 -6.89
C GLY A 24 -12.17 13.64 -6.20
N TRP A 25 -11.51 12.63 -6.79
CA TRP A 25 -11.14 11.44 -6.08
C TRP A 25 -10.45 11.97 -4.84
N THR A 26 -11.14 11.94 -3.71
CA THR A 26 -10.51 12.02 -2.42
C THR A 26 -9.39 11.00 -2.51
N LYS A 27 -8.15 11.46 -2.62
CA LYS A 27 -6.97 10.60 -2.51
C LYS A 27 -7.20 9.82 -1.23
N GLU A 28 -7.57 8.56 -1.38
CA GLU A 28 -7.91 7.74 -0.24
C GLU A 28 -6.64 7.68 0.60
N LEU A 29 -6.72 8.23 1.82
CA LEU A 29 -5.56 8.35 2.67
C LEU A 29 -5.14 6.92 3.04
N LEU A 30 -3.85 6.63 2.91
CA LEU A 30 -3.27 5.38 3.36
C LEU A 30 -3.71 5.14 4.81
N PRO A 31 -4.38 4.02 5.13
CA PRO A 31 -4.77 3.75 6.51
C PRO A 31 -3.54 3.40 7.35
N VAL A 32 -3.66 3.68 8.65
CA VAL A 32 -2.65 3.34 9.66
C VAL A 32 -2.36 1.84 9.63
N GLU A 33 -1.12 1.49 9.98
CA GLU A 33 -0.68 0.09 10.06
C GLU A 33 -1.67 -0.76 10.90
N PRO A 34 -2.16 -1.89 10.36
CA PRO A 34 -3.13 -2.75 11.03
C PRO A 34 -2.58 -3.43 12.28
N ASP A 35 -3.50 -3.91 13.13
CA ASP A 35 -3.14 -4.69 14.31
C ASP A 35 -2.59 -6.08 13.93
N LEU A 36 -1.67 -6.59 14.75
CA LEU A 36 -1.05 -7.91 14.60
C LEU A 36 -2.08 -9.05 14.48
N ALA A 37 -3.28 -8.92 15.07
CA ALA A 37 -4.35 -9.91 14.96
C ALA A 37 -4.90 -10.07 13.53
N THR A 38 -4.73 -9.06 12.67
CA THR A 38 -5.15 -9.12 11.26
C THR A 38 -4.07 -9.67 10.33
N ARG A 39 -2.87 -9.92 10.87
CA ARG A 39 -1.75 -10.45 10.11
C ARG A 39 -1.95 -11.93 9.85
N ILE A 40 -1.85 -12.31 8.59
CA ILE A 40 -2.07 -13.69 8.14
C ILE A 40 -0.79 -14.38 7.68
N ASP A 41 0.24 -13.62 7.29
CA ASP A 41 1.52 -14.20 6.88
C ASP A 41 2.70 -13.23 7.09
N GLU A 42 3.91 -13.80 7.11
CA GLU A 42 5.19 -13.10 7.21
C GLU A 42 6.16 -13.64 6.15
N HIS A 43 6.84 -12.75 5.43
CA HIS A 43 7.81 -13.16 4.43
C HIS A 43 9.09 -12.34 4.53
N TYR A 44 10.22 -13.02 4.64
CA TYR A 44 11.53 -12.39 4.63
C TYR A 44 12.18 -12.50 3.26
N ASP A 45 12.36 -11.36 2.60
CA ASP A 45 13.21 -11.22 1.42
C ASP A 45 14.66 -10.99 1.86
N HIS A 46 15.52 -11.97 1.58
CA HIS A 46 16.93 -11.90 1.94
C HIS A 46 17.73 -10.94 1.05
N GLU A 47 17.40 -10.88 -0.24
CA GLU A 47 18.14 -10.07 -1.21
C GLU A 47 17.93 -8.58 -0.93
N ALA A 48 16.68 -8.19 -0.68
CA ALA A 48 16.33 -6.82 -0.35
C ALA A 48 16.43 -6.50 1.15
N ARG A 49 16.69 -7.51 2.01
CA ARG A 49 16.63 -7.41 3.48
C ARG A 49 15.32 -6.81 3.97
N LEU A 50 14.21 -7.24 3.37
CA LEU A 50 12.87 -6.77 3.71
C LEU A 50 12.10 -7.84 4.46
N PHE A 51 11.46 -7.44 5.55
CA PHE A 51 10.48 -8.23 6.25
C PHE A 51 9.09 -7.73 5.91
N LEU A 52 8.34 -8.55 5.20
CA LEU A 52 6.99 -8.28 4.74
C LEU A 52 6.00 -8.84 5.75
N MET A 53 5.01 -8.03 6.13
CA MET A 53 3.85 -8.48 6.89
C MET A 53 2.61 -8.33 6.03
N LEU A 54 1.87 -9.42 5.89
CA LEU A 54 0.69 -9.50 5.05
C LEU A 54 -0.54 -9.59 5.94
N TYR A 55 -1.49 -8.69 5.71
CA TYR A 55 -2.69 -8.54 6.53
C TYR A 55 -3.94 -8.82 5.71
N SER A 56 -4.98 -9.33 6.39
CA SER A 56 -6.35 -9.44 5.92
C SER A 56 -7.24 -8.61 6.84
N LEU A 57 -7.56 -7.38 6.44
CA LEU A 57 -8.38 -6.45 7.22
C LEU A 57 -9.81 -6.96 7.38
N HIS A 58 -10.30 -7.71 6.39
CA HIS A 58 -11.64 -8.31 6.42
C HIS A 58 -11.71 -9.66 7.12
N GLY A 59 -10.56 -10.28 7.43
CA GLY A 59 -10.50 -11.59 8.09
C GLY A 59 -10.99 -12.74 7.20
N ASP A 60 -11.02 -12.55 5.89
CA ASP A 60 -11.40 -13.56 4.90
C ASP A 60 -10.19 -14.37 4.39
N GLY A 61 -8.99 -14.03 4.84
CA GLY A 61 -7.74 -14.67 4.43
C GLY A 61 -7.15 -14.11 3.13
N HIS A 62 -7.77 -13.09 2.54
CA HIS A 62 -7.21 -12.36 1.41
C HIS A 62 -6.30 -11.23 1.88
N VAL A 63 -5.17 -11.06 1.19
CA VAL A 63 -4.20 -9.99 1.48
C VAL A 63 -4.72 -8.69 0.88
N ASP A 64 -5.01 -7.72 1.73
CA ASP A 64 -5.54 -6.41 1.36
C ASP A 64 -4.67 -5.25 1.89
N TYR A 65 -3.70 -5.54 2.75
CA TYR A 65 -2.70 -4.60 3.23
C TYR A 65 -1.35 -5.30 3.45
N VAL A 66 -0.26 -4.66 3.03
CA VAL A 66 1.10 -5.19 3.22
C VAL A 66 2.02 -4.08 3.72
N THR A 67 2.89 -4.40 4.67
CA THR A 67 4.01 -3.55 5.07
C THR A 67 5.34 -4.22 4.76
N GLY A 68 6.35 -3.43 4.40
CA GLY A 68 7.72 -3.89 4.23
C GLY A 68 8.69 -3.11 5.09
N ARG A 69 9.34 -3.78 6.04
CA ARG A 69 10.33 -3.19 6.96
C ARG A 69 11.73 -3.64 6.61
N LEU A 70 12.71 -2.76 6.76
CA LEU A 70 14.11 -3.14 6.65
C LEU A 70 14.53 -4.01 7.84
N VAL A 71 15.32 -5.05 7.58
CA VAL A 71 15.91 -5.93 8.58
C VAL A 71 17.32 -5.46 8.91
N GLN A 72 17.55 -5.00 10.14
CA GLN A 72 18.87 -4.59 10.64
C GLN A 72 19.75 -5.80 10.96
N GLU A 73 19.20 -6.78 11.66
CA GLU A 73 19.90 -7.99 12.07
C GLU A 73 18.99 -9.20 11.90
N TYR A 74 19.59 -10.36 11.61
CA TYR A 74 18.88 -11.63 11.64
C TYR A 74 19.69 -12.63 12.46
N SER A 75 19.00 -13.47 13.22
CA SER A 75 19.62 -14.47 14.10
C SER A 75 18.76 -15.72 14.20
N ARG A 76 19.22 -16.70 14.97
CA ARG A 76 18.45 -17.89 15.33
C ARG A 76 18.16 -17.88 16.81
N SER A 77 16.92 -18.16 17.17
CA SER A 77 16.54 -18.47 18.55
C SER A 77 17.22 -19.76 19.02
N SER A 78 17.16 -20.03 20.33
CA SER A 78 17.64 -21.28 20.93
C SER A 78 16.99 -22.54 20.35
N PHE A 79 15.81 -22.41 19.73
CA PHE A 79 15.08 -23.52 19.07
C PHE A 79 15.34 -23.59 17.56
N GLY A 80 16.24 -22.76 17.02
CA GLY A 80 16.59 -22.73 15.61
C GLY A 80 15.65 -21.91 14.73
N ASN A 81 14.57 -21.35 15.28
CA ASN A 81 13.66 -20.47 14.54
C ASN A 81 14.36 -19.17 14.16
N PRO A 82 14.12 -18.63 12.94
CA PRO A 82 14.66 -17.35 12.55
C PRO A 82 14.06 -16.23 13.40
N VAL A 83 14.90 -15.24 13.72
CA VAL A 83 14.50 -14.03 14.45
C VAL A 83 15.04 -12.84 13.66
N TYR A 84 14.14 -11.95 13.26
CA TYR A 84 14.46 -10.75 12.50
C TYR A 84 14.30 -9.52 13.38
N GLN A 85 15.35 -8.70 13.47
CA GLN A 85 15.26 -7.37 14.06
C GLN A 85 14.99 -6.38 12.94
N THR A 86 13.80 -5.80 12.94
CA THR A 86 13.35 -4.86 11.92
C THR A 86 13.42 -3.43 12.42
N GLU A 87 13.44 -2.48 11.48
CA GLU A 87 13.14 -1.08 11.79
C GLU A 87 11.75 -0.93 12.43
N ALA A 88 11.60 0.16 13.19
CA ALA A 88 10.38 0.47 13.94
C ALA A 88 9.19 0.82 13.04
N TYR A 89 9.45 1.33 11.83
CA TYR A 89 8.42 1.72 10.87
C TYR A 89 8.70 1.14 9.48
N PRO A 90 7.64 0.82 8.71
CA PRO A 90 7.77 0.34 7.33
C PRO A 90 8.46 1.35 6.40
N LEU A 91 9.24 0.82 5.44
CA LEU A 91 9.77 1.58 4.32
C LEU A 91 8.71 1.78 3.23
N PHE A 92 7.79 0.81 3.10
CA PHE A 92 6.69 0.89 2.14
C PHE A 92 5.44 0.19 2.66
N TYR A 93 4.33 0.59 2.06
CA TYR A 93 3.00 0.03 2.25
C TYR A 93 2.43 -0.34 0.90
N TRP A 94 1.65 -1.42 0.83
CA TRP A 94 0.76 -1.68 -0.28
C TRP A 94 -0.66 -1.78 0.24
N TRP A 95 -1.55 -0.98 -0.34
CA TRP A 95 -2.96 -0.94 0.02
C TRP A 95 -3.79 -0.43 -1.15
N ASN A 96 -4.98 -0.98 -1.33
CA ASN A 96 -5.92 -0.61 -2.39
C ASN A 96 -5.22 -0.50 -3.78
N HIS A 97 -4.49 -1.55 -4.14
CA HIS A 97 -3.73 -1.65 -5.39
C HIS A 97 -2.69 -0.53 -5.61
N THR A 98 -2.25 0.13 -4.54
CA THR A 98 -1.29 1.24 -4.59
C THR A 98 -0.14 0.99 -3.63
N MET A 99 1.08 1.15 -4.13
CA MET A 99 2.29 1.08 -3.34
C MET A 99 2.73 2.48 -2.94
N PHE A 100 2.94 2.67 -1.64
CA PHE A 100 3.40 3.90 -1.02
C PHE A 100 4.78 3.67 -0.42
N ASN A 101 5.69 4.63 -0.61
CA ASN A 101 6.96 4.69 0.09
C ASN A 101 6.86 5.73 1.21
N ASP A 102 7.34 5.37 2.40
CA ASP A 102 7.57 6.29 3.51
C ASP A 102 9.06 6.67 3.51
N PRO A 103 9.41 7.89 3.06
CA PRO A 103 10.80 8.32 2.98
C PRO A 103 11.41 8.64 4.35
N GLU A 104 10.58 8.99 5.33
CA GLU A 104 11.02 9.41 6.67
C GLU A 104 11.01 8.23 7.65
N GLN A 105 10.37 7.11 7.27
CA GLN A 105 10.20 5.91 8.07
C GLN A 105 9.68 6.26 9.47
N ASP A 106 8.61 7.05 9.52
CA ASP A 106 7.99 7.54 10.74
C ASP A 106 6.53 7.09 10.88
N GLY A 107 6.10 6.16 10.02
CA GLY A 107 4.78 5.57 10.08
C GLY A 107 3.75 6.43 9.35
N VAL A 108 2.52 5.91 9.23
CA VAL A 108 1.46 6.59 8.48
C VAL A 108 1.06 7.92 9.13
N ASN A 109 1.50 9.03 8.55
CA ASN A 109 1.22 10.39 9.02
C ASN A 109 0.84 11.37 7.89
N GLY A 110 0.85 10.91 6.64
CA GLY A 110 0.44 11.69 5.47
C GLY A 110 1.60 12.30 4.67
N ASN A 111 2.86 12.06 5.05
CA ASN A 111 4.04 12.40 4.26
C ASN A 111 4.39 11.31 3.21
N GLU A 112 3.65 10.19 3.20
CA GLU A 112 3.95 9.04 2.35
C GLU A 112 3.72 9.36 0.87
N ARG A 113 4.58 8.79 0.02
CA ARG A 113 4.60 9.06 -1.41
C ARG A 113 4.09 7.87 -2.16
N VAL A 114 3.14 8.10 -3.06
CA VAL A 114 2.74 7.10 -4.04
C VAL A 114 3.95 6.76 -4.91
N TYR A 115 4.36 5.49 -4.85
CA TYR A 115 5.41 4.94 -5.69
C TYR A 115 4.83 4.38 -6.99
N GLN A 116 3.74 3.62 -6.89
CA GLN A 116 3.07 3.02 -8.05
C GLN A 116 1.59 2.76 -7.75
N GLU A 117 0.71 3.14 -8.68
CA GLU A 117 -0.74 2.88 -8.61
C GLU A 117 -1.12 1.70 -9.52
N ASN A 118 -2.31 1.14 -9.29
CA ASN A 118 -2.92 0.07 -10.10
C ASN A 118 -2.03 -1.17 -10.23
N MET A 119 -1.42 -1.60 -9.12
CA MET A 119 -0.61 -2.80 -9.07
C MET A 119 -1.18 -3.84 -8.10
N GLU A 120 -1.19 -5.09 -8.53
CA GLU A 120 -1.45 -6.22 -7.66
C GLU A 120 -0.22 -6.54 -6.83
N PHE A 121 -0.43 -6.94 -5.58
CA PHE A 121 0.63 -7.48 -4.76
C PHE A 121 0.97 -8.89 -5.21
N ASP A 122 2.23 -9.12 -5.53
CA ASP A 122 2.74 -10.43 -5.94
C ASP A 122 3.92 -10.82 -5.04
N ILE A 123 3.65 -11.73 -4.10
CA ILE A 123 4.65 -12.22 -3.14
C ILE A 123 5.80 -12.95 -3.84
N SER A 124 5.57 -13.53 -5.03
CA SER A 124 6.59 -14.31 -5.76
C SER A 124 7.76 -13.45 -6.24
N ARG A 125 7.58 -12.12 -6.27
CA ARG A 125 8.64 -11.16 -6.57
C ARG A 125 9.69 -11.05 -5.48
N TYR A 126 9.37 -11.48 -4.26
CA TYR A 126 10.24 -11.38 -3.10
C TYR A 126 10.90 -12.72 -2.83
N LYS A 127 12.23 -12.76 -2.77
CA LYS A 127 12.96 -14.03 -2.74
C LYS A 127 13.15 -14.53 -1.31
N PRO A 128 12.45 -15.60 -0.89
CA PRO A 128 12.73 -16.20 0.40
C PRO A 128 14.08 -16.91 0.33
N CYS A 129 14.93 -16.74 1.33
CA CYS A 129 15.99 -17.72 1.58
C CYS A 129 15.46 -18.73 2.60
N ALA A 130 15.29 -19.98 2.15
CA ALA A 130 14.99 -21.08 3.05
C ALA A 130 16.16 -21.20 4.05
N PHE A 131 15.88 -20.98 5.33
CA PHE A 131 16.86 -21.08 6.43
C PHE A 131 17.28 -22.56 6.68
N ASN A 132 17.76 -23.27 5.66
CA ASN A 132 18.16 -24.68 5.69
C ASN A 132 19.22 -25.04 4.62
N GLY A 133 20.19 -24.15 4.37
CA GLY A 133 21.38 -24.48 3.59
C GLY A 133 21.16 -24.60 2.07
N GLN A 134 20.03 -24.13 1.55
CA GLN A 134 19.92 -23.87 0.12
C GLN A 134 20.55 -22.52 -0.19
N PRO A 135 21.36 -22.43 -1.27
CA PRO A 135 21.95 -21.17 -1.68
C PRO A 135 20.84 -20.18 -2.08
N CYS A 136 20.97 -18.97 -1.56
CA CYS A 136 20.70 -17.77 -2.33
C CYS A 136 21.83 -17.70 -3.40
#